data_AF-A0A1V5BN42-F1
#
_entry.id   AF-A0A1V5BN42-F1
#
_cell.length_a   1.000
_cell.length_b   1.000
_cell.length_c   1.000
_cell.angle_alpha   90.00
_cell.angle_beta   90.00
_cell.angle_gamma   90.00
#
_symmetry.space_group_name_H-M   'P 1'
#
loop_
_entity.id
_entity.type
_entity.pdbx_description
1 polymer ?
#
loop_
_entity_poly.entity_id
_entity_poly.type
_entity_poly.pdbx_seq_one_letter_code
_entity_poly.pdbx_strand_id
1 'polypeptide(L)'
;MFTLVNTFFTLANTMSGKVKLLGGDYLTTRRTKRVIMDETILPDGRIKREFTDEETGERVGSGTHGYRNTTRKPRELEQPPFVRVWMPNLLKLVKGKELKQGEKALLFDLLVFLDWQSTMLVHPEKGHAVTARDIASYLDLSVGFVSETLTCLHDKGIIGKFSAGKGRPHKYHLNCNLAFYGKNMNDMRDYERFNTDCAFSPSIVVQYKKEESGFRQIRRDITTNMLLKKR
;
A
#
# COMPACT_ATOMS: atom_id res chain seq x y z
N MET A 1 -0.27 -44.47 -22.79
CA MET A 1 -0.07 -45.59 -21.86
C MET A 1 -0.24 -45.04 -20.46
N PHE A 2 -1.40 -45.32 -19.87
CA PHE A 2 -1.80 -44.92 -18.54
C PHE A 2 -1.17 -45.85 -17.51
N THR A 3 -0.75 -45.31 -16.36
CA THR A 3 -0.75 -46.03 -15.09
C THR A 3 -1.36 -45.12 -14.03
N LEU A 4 -2.61 -45.45 -13.69
CA LEU A 4 -3.40 -44.96 -12.58
C LEU A 4 -3.00 -45.64 -11.25
N VAL A 5 -3.67 -45.17 -10.18
CA VAL A 5 -4.11 -45.89 -8.96
C VAL A 5 -3.12 -45.79 -7.77
N ASN A 6 -3.43 -45.37 -6.53
CA ASN A 6 -4.66 -45.16 -5.74
C ASN A 6 -4.35 -44.07 -4.66
N THR A 7 -5.19 -43.08 -4.38
CA THR A 7 -6.35 -43.08 -3.43
C THR A 7 -6.04 -43.57 -2.02
N PHE A 8 -6.12 -42.68 -1.00
CA PHE A 8 -6.98 -42.89 0.17
C PHE A 8 -7.29 -41.58 0.91
N PHE A 9 -8.57 -41.46 1.26
CA PHE A 9 -9.24 -40.35 1.93
C PHE A 9 -9.28 -40.63 3.46
N THR A 10 -9.23 -39.53 4.24
CA THR A 10 -9.80 -39.32 5.58
C THR A 10 -9.29 -40.10 6.79
N LEU A 11 -8.79 -39.35 7.79
CA LEU A 11 -9.35 -39.44 9.14
C LEU A 11 -9.27 -38.08 9.83
N ALA A 12 -10.44 -37.57 10.21
CA ALA A 12 -10.56 -36.52 11.19
C ALA A 12 -10.08 -37.05 12.53
N ASN A 13 -9.26 -36.27 13.23
CA ASN A 13 -9.24 -36.27 14.68
C ASN A 13 -8.95 -34.86 15.16
N THR A 14 -10.01 -34.26 15.66
CA THR A 14 -10.04 -33.29 16.76
C THR A 14 -8.91 -33.59 17.73
N MET A 15 -7.98 -32.66 17.93
CA MET A 15 -7.32 -32.37 19.21
C MET A 15 -6.67 -31.00 19.10
N SER A 16 -7.03 -30.14 20.04
CA SER A 16 -6.42 -28.85 20.33
C SER A 16 -4.89 -28.97 20.33
N GLY A 17 -4.26 -28.53 19.25
CA GLY A 17 -2.80 -28.55 19.08
C GLY A 17 -2.28 -27.12 19.04
N LYS A 18 -1.61 -26.68 20.10
CA LYS A 18 -0.80 -25.46 20.11
C LYS A 18 0.19 -25.52 18.93
N VAL A 19 0.00 -24.69 17.92
CA VAL A 19 0.97 -24.51 16.85
C VAL A 19 2.09 -23.62 17.39
N LYS A 20 3.20 -24.25 17.82
CA LYS A 20 4.41 -23.54 18.27
C LYS A 20 5.18 -23.06 17.04
N LEU A 21 4.95 -21.81 16.62
CA LEU A 21 5.74 -21.17 15.56
C LEU A 21 7.05 -20.67 16.17
N LEU A 22 8.17 -21.35 15.86
CA LEU A 22 9.51 -20.89 16.19
C LEU A 22 9.93 -19.79 15.21
N GLY A 23 9.99 -18.55 15.69
CA GLY A 23 10.33 -17.37 14.88
C GLY A 23 11.68 -16.74 15.24
N GLY A 24 12.63 -16.82 14.31
CA GLY A 24 13.66 -15.82 13.95
C GLY A 24 14.53 -15.16 15.01
N ASP A 25 15.84 -15.43 14.95
CA ASP A 25 16.88 -14.72 15.71
C ASP A 25 17.05 -13.26 15.25
N TYR A 26 16.85 -12.31 16.16
CA TYR A 26 17.21 -10.90 15.96
C TYR A 26 18.49 -10.58 16.76
N LEU A 27 19.61 -10.38 16.07
CA LEU A 27 20.87 -9.94 16.66
C LEU A 27 20.83 -8.43 16.95
N THR A 28 20.71 -8.07 18.22
CA THR A 28 21.23 -6.81 18.77
C THR A 28 21.92 -7.12 20.08
N THR A 29 23.05 -6.46 20.37
CA THR A 29 23.87 -6.63 21.58
C THR A 29 23.08 -6.29 22.85
N ARG A 30 22.31 -7.26 23.34
CA ARG A 30 21.65 -7.38 24.64
C ARG A 30 21.11 -8.81 24.67
N ARG A 31 21.33 -9.56 25.76
CA ARG A 31 20.88 -10.96 25.93
C ARG A 31 19.56 -11.22 25.19
N THR A 32 19.61 -12.05 24.14
CA THR A 32 18.45 -12.52 23.39
C THR A 32 17.63 -13.39 24.32
N LYS A 33 16.73 -12.77 25.08
CA LYS A 33 15.72 -13.52 25.84
C LYS A 33 14.78 -14.14 24.82
N ARG A 34 14.67 -15.46 24.83
CA ARG A 34 13.65 -16.17 24.04
C ARG A 34 12.30 -15.89 24.67
N VAL A 35 11.31 -15.56 23.84
CA VAL A 35 9.98 -15.17 24.30
C VAL A 35 8.96 -16.05 23.58
N ILE A 36 8.07 -16.64 24.35
CA ILE A 36 6.89 -17.35 23.87
C ILE A 36 5.78 -16.32 23.67
N MET A 37 5.19 -16.31 22.49
CA MET A 37 4.03 -15.48 22.17
C MET A 37 2.77 -16.36 22.21
N ASP A 38 1.87 -16.06 23.13
CA ASP A 38 0.54 -16.67 23.19
C ASP A 38 -0.50 -15.71 22.61
N GLU A 39 -1.34 -16.22 21.69
CA GLU A 39 -2.42 -15.46 21.06
C GLU A 39 -3.79 -15.95 21.56
N THR A 40 -4.60 -15.02 22.08
CA THR A 40 -5.97 -15.29 22.52
C THR A 40 -6.94 -14.40 21.75
N ILE A 41 -7.92 -15.01 21.09
CA ILE A 41 -9.02 -14.29 20.43
C ILE A 41 -10.04 -13.90 21.49
N LEU A 42 -10.30 -12.60 21.63
CA LEU A 42 -11.28 -12.06 22.55
C LEU A 42 -12.70 -12.13 21.96
N PRO A 43 -13.77 -12.10 22.78
CA PRO A 43 -15.16 -12.14 22.31
C PRO A 43 -15.53 -11.01 21.34
N ASP A 44 -14.80 -9.89 21.37
CA ASP A 44 -14.96 -8.74 20.47
C ASP A 44 -14.17 -8.86 19.15
N GLY A 45 -13.58 -10.03 18.88
CA GLY A 45 -12.79 -10.31 17.68
C GLY A 45 -11.38 -9.73 17.68
N ARG A 46 -10.93 -9.11 18.78
CA ARG A 46 -9.55 -8.62 18.91
C ARG A 46 -8.61 -9.74 19.30
N ILE A 47 -7.35 -9.65 18.88
CA ILE A 47 -6.31 -10.61 19.26
C ILE A 47 -5.51 -10.01 20.41
N LYS A 48 -5.55 -10.67 21.55
CA LYS A 48 -4.65 -10.39 22.67
C LYS A 48 -3.38 -11.19 22.48
N ARG A 49 -2.24 -10.52 22.46
CA ARG A 49 -0.92 -11.15 22.46
C ARG A 49 -0.29 -11.00 23.83
N GLU A 50 0.14 -12.11 24.41
CA GLU A 50 0.92 -12.14 25.64
C GLU A 50 2.32 -12.69 25.34
N PHE A 51 3.31 -12.02 25.90
CA PHE A 51 4.72 -12.34 25.70
C PHE A 51 5.28 -12.83 27.03
N THR A 52 5.75 -14.07 27.06
CA THR A 52 6.28 -14.73 28.25
C THR A 52 7.73 -15.12 28.00
N ASP A 53 8.62 -14.81 28.93
CA ASP A 53 10.02 -15.21 28.86
C ASP A 53 10.10 -16.75 28.92
N GLU A 54 10.77 -17.37 27.95
CA GLU A 54 10.88 -18.83 27.85
C GLU A 54 11.69 -19.42 29.01
N GLU A 55 12.65 -18.68 29.56
CA GLU A 55 13.52 -19.20 30.63
C GLU A 55 12.92 -18.99 32.03
N THR A 56 12.25 -17.86 32.27
CA THR A 56 11.72 -17.52 33.61
C THR A 56 10.23 -17.75 33.76
N GLY A 57 9.48 -17.90 32.67
CA GLY A 57 8.02 -17.95 32.69
C GLY A 57 7.36 -16.61 33.08
N GLU A 58 8.13 -15.53 33.20
CA GLU A 58 7.62 -14.22 33.57
C GLU A 58 7.00 -13.51 32.37
N ARG A 59 5.89 -12.81 32.61
CA ARG A 59 5.21 -12.01 31.58
C ARG A 59 6.02 -10.76 31.27
N VAL A 60 6.57 -10.69 30.06
CA VAL A 60 7.40 -9.59 29.55
C VAL A 60 6.52 -8.46 29.00
N GLY A 61 5.31 -8.76 28.56
CA GLY A 61 4.37 -7.74 28.12
C GLY A 61 3.07 -8.30 27.55
N SER A 62 2.14 -7.40 27.22
CA SER A 62 0.95 -7.75 26.46
C SER A 62 0.43 -6.59 25.65
N GLY A 63 -0.17 -6.89 24.51
CA GLY A 63 -0.85 -5.92 23.67
C GLY A 63 -2.14 -6.48 23.09
N THR A 64 -3.21 -5.71 23.17
CA THR A 64 -4.47 -6.03 22.50
C THR A 64 -4.47 -5.35 21.14
N HIS A 65 -4.40 -6.13 20.07
CA HIS A 65 -4.52 -5.63 18.71
C HIS A 65 -5.94 -5.89 18.24
N GLY A 66 -6.67 -4.82 17.95
CA GLY A 66 -7.91 -4.97 17.23
C GLY A 66 -7.62 -5.55 15.84
N TYR A 67 -8.39 -6.58 15.46
CA TYR A 67 -8.60 -6.84 14.04
C TYR A 67 -9.26 -5.58 13.49
N ARG A 68 -8.48 -4.62 12.96
CA ARG A 68 -9.07 -3.76 11.95
C ARG A 68 -9.36 -4.75 10.83
N ASN A 69 -10.63 -5.11 10.66
CA ASN A 69 -11.14 -5.68 9.43
C ASN A 69 -10.70 -4.74 8.29
N THR A 70 -9.52 -5.00 7.71
CA THR A 70 -9.03 -4.35 6.49
C THR A 70 -9.33 -5.18 5.27
N THR A 71 -10.13 -6.25 5.39
CA THR A 71 -11.04 -6.64 4.33
C THR A 71 -12.03 -5.50 4.16
N ARG A 72 -11.55 -4.43 3.49
CA ARG A 72 -12.40 -3.43 2.86
C ARG A 72 -13.35 -4.26 2.02
N LYS A 73 -14.61 -4.40 2.45
CA LYS A 73 -15.63 -4.95 1.58
C LYS A 73 -15.52 -4.17 0.27
N PRO A 74 -15.38 -4.83 -0.89
CA PRO A 74 -15.72 -4.16 -2.13
C PRO A 74 -17.11 -3.58 -1.85
N ARG A 75 -17.26 -2.25 -1.82
CA ARG A 75 -18.62 -1.71 -1.89
C ARG A 75 -19.22 -2.36 -3.13
N GLU A 76 -20.45 -2.82 -3.06
CA GLU A 76 -21.25 -2.99 -4.27
C GLU A 76 -21.25 -1.62 -4.92
N LEU A 77 -20.29 -1.39 -5.80
CA LEU A 77 -20.14 -0.13 -6.46
C LEU A 77 -21.25 -0.14 -7.51
N GLU A 78 -22.27 0.68 -7.31
CA GLU A 78 -23.34 0.90 -8.31
C GLU A 78 -22.77 1.28 -9.69
N GLN A 79 -21.50 1.71 -9.74
CA GLN A 79 -20.76 2.02 -10.95
C GLN A 79 -19.37 1.39 -10.93
N PRO A 80 -18.85 0.92 -12.07
CA PRO A 80 -17.50 0.39 -12.14
C PRO A 80 -16.50 1.43 -11.63
N PRO A 81 -15.46 0.97 -10.90
CA PRO A 81 -14.45 1.87 -10.39
C PRO A 81 -13.70 2.56 -11.55
N PHE A 82 -13.34 3.83 -11.35
CA PHE A 82 -12.55 4.58 -12.32
C PHE A 82 -11.40 5.33 -11.65
N VAL A 83 -10.27 5.37 -12.36
CA VAL A 83 -9.11 6.19 -12.01
C VAL A 83 -9.18 7.46 -12.84
N ARG A 84 -9.14 8.61 -12.16
CA ARG A 84 -9.01 9.91 -12.84
C ARG A 84 -7.55 10.13 -13.17
N VAL A 85 -7.26 10.39 -14.45
CA VAL A 85 -5.92 10.70 -14.92
C VAL A 85 -5.88 12.14 -15.44
N TRP A 86 -4.91 12.92 -14.96
CA TRP A 86 -4.73 14.31 -15.38
C TRP A 86 -3.89 14.36 -16.65
N MET A 87 -4.56 14.23 -17.79
CA MET A 87 -3.91 14.12 -19.11
C MET A 87 -2.83 15.18 -19.38
N PRO A 88 -3.00 16.47 -19.04
CA PRO A 88 -1.93 17.45 -19.27
C PRO A 88 -0.66 17.21 -18.43
N ASN A 89 -0.81 16.65 -17.23
CA ASN A 89 0.32 16.29 -16.37
C ASN A 89 1.00 15.01 -16.87
N LEU A 90 0.21 14.03 -17.31
CA LEU A 90 0.73 12.83 -17.96
C LEU A 90 1.48 13.16 -19.25
N LEU A 91 0.93 14.05 -20.09
CA LEU A 91 1.57 14.50 -21.32
C LEU A 91 2.91 15.19 -21.02
N LYS A 92 2.98 16.00 -19.95
CA LYS A 92 4.23 16.62 -19.50
C LYS A 92 5.25 15.59 -19.04
N LEU A 93 4.85 14.50 -18.39
CA LEU A 93 5.77 13.41 -18.06
C LEU A 93 6.32 12.73 -19.31
N VAL A 94 5.43 12.39 -20.25
CA VAL A 94 5.80 11.70 -21.49
C VAL A 94 6.73 12.55 -22.33
N LYS A 95 6.45 13.86 -22.45
CA LYS A 95 7.24 14.78 -23.28
C LYS A 95 8.48 15.35 -22.58
N GLY A 96 8.45 15.51 -21.26
CA GLY A 96 9.40 16.36 -20.54
C GLY A 96 10.29 15.67 -19.50
N LYS A 97 9.96 14.46 -19.02
CA LYS A 97 10.73 13.77 -17.96
C LYS A 97 11.48 12.51 -18.41
N GLU A 98 11.64 12.32 -19.73
CA GLU A 98 12.37 11.20 -20.35
C GLU A 98 12.15 9.88 -19.58
N LEU A 99 10.89 9.48 -19.40
CA LEU A 99 10.63 8.20 -18.77
C LEU A 99 11.14 7.09 -19.67
N LYS A 100 11.98 6.22 -19.13
CA LYS A 100 12.41 5.00 -19.81
C LYS A 100 11.19 4.12 -20.05
N GLN A 101 11.26 3.24 -21.05
CA GLN A 101 10.12 2.38 -21.38
C GLN A 101 9.67 1.53 -20.18
N GLY A 102 10.60 0.99 -19.40
CA GLY A 102 10.29 0.25 -18.17
C GLY A 102 9.61 1.10 -17.09
N GLU A 103 10.01 2.38 -16.95
CA GLU A 103 9.38 3.31 -16.02
C GLU A 103 7.95 3.65 -16.43
N LYS A 104 7.70 3.81 -17.74
CA LYS A 104 6.36 4.02 -18.29
C LYS A 104 5.47 2.81 -18.02
N ALA A 105 5.96 1.62 -18.35
CA ALA A 105 5.22 0.37 -18.13
C ALA A 105 4.84 0.22 -16.66
N LEU A 106 5.85 0.30 -15.76
CA LEU A 106 5.60 0.16 -14.34
C LEU A 106 4.64 1.23 -13.81
N LEU A 107 4.75 2.50 -14.24
CA LEU A 107 3.81 3.55 -13.84
C LEU A 107 2.35 3.16 -14.14
N PHE A 108 2.06 2.60 -15.31
CA PHE A 108 0.72 2.14 -15.64
C PHE A 108 0.32 0.92 -14.82
N ASP A 109 1.23 -0.02 -14.59
CA ASP A 109 0.95 -1.19 -13.74
C ASP A 109 0.64 -0.78 -12.29
N LEU A 110 1.28 0.27 -11.78
CA LEU A 110 1.03 0.79 -10.42
C LEU A 110 -0.41 1.30 -10.23
N LEU A 111 -1.14 1.62 -11.30
CA LEU A 111 -2.54 2.05 -11.21
C LEU A 111 -3.45 0.95 -10.65
N VAL A 112 -3.09 -0.32 -10.84
CA VAL A 112 -3.84 -1.48 -10.29
C VAL A 112 -3.82 -1.51 -8.77
N PHE A 113 -2.78 -0.94 -8.16
CA PHE A 113 -2.61 -0.90 -6.71
C PHE A 113 -3.20 0.37 -6.08
N LEU A 114 -3.86 1.24 -6.84
CA LEU A 114 -4.38 2.49 -6.29
C LEU A 114 -5.51 2.25 -5.29
N ASP A 115 -5.35 2.83 -4.11
CA ASP A 115 -6.41 2.83 -3.11
C ASP A 115 -7.52 3.84 -3.43
N TRP A 116 -8.77 3.46 -3.16
CA TRP A 116 -9.93 4.26 -3.56
C TRP A 116 -10.15 5.58 -2.82
N GLN A 117 -9.43 5.79 -1.71
CA GLN A 117 -9.53 7.02 -0.90
C GLN A 117 -8.16 7.59 -0.52
N SER A 118 -7.07 7.01 -1.02
CA SER A 118 -5.71 7.42 -0.68
C SER A 118 -4.82 7.33 -1.91
N THR A 119 -3.74 8.11 -1.88
CA THR A 119 -2.67 7.99 -2.88
C THR A 119 -1.81 6.74 -2.68
N MET A 120 -1.98 6.05 -1.54
CA MET A 120 -1.18 4.88 -1.18
C MET A 120 -1.43 3.71 -2.14
N LEU A 121 -0.34 3.00 -2.45
CA LEU A 121 -0.40 1.76 -3.19
C LEU A 121 -0.70 0.60 -2.23
N VAL A 122 -1.76 -0.14 -2.52
CA VAL A 122 -2.33 -1.20 -1.68
C VAL A 122 -2.52 -2.46 -2.53
N HIS A 123 -2.23 -3.62 -1.94
CA HIS A 123 -2.39 -4.89 -2.62
C HIS A 123 -3.88 -5.11 -2.90
N PRO A 124 -4.30 -5.34 -4.15
CA PRO A 124 -5.73 -5.38 -4.50
C PRO A 124 -6.47 -6.49 -3.74
N GLU A 125 -5.83 -7.65 -3.58
CA GLU A 125 -6.41 -8.79 -2.86
C GLU A 125 -6.18 -8.75 -1.35
N LYS A 126 -4.96 -8.42 -0.89
CA LYS A 126 -4.58 -8.52 0.53
C LYS A 126 -4.90 -7.27 1.34
N GLY A 127 -5.19 -6.14 0.70
CA GLY A 127 -5.61 -4.90 1.36
C GLY A 127 -4.55 -4.20 2.23
N HIS A 128 -3.29 -4.64 2.20
CA HIS A 128 -2.17 -3.98 2.89
C HIS A 128 -1.35 -3.11 1.92
N ALA A 129 -0.60 -2.15 2.44
CA ALA A 129 0.34 -1.36 1.65
C ALA A 129 1.35 -2.28 0.95
N VAL A 130 1.57 -2.08 -0.36
CA VAL A 130 2.49 -2.94 -1.11
C VAL A 130 3.94 -2.60 -0.88
N THR A 131 4.77 -3.63 -0.86
CA THR A 131 6.23 -3.52 -0.99
C THR A 131 6.67 -3.77 -2.43
N ALA A 132 7.93 -3.48 -2.77
CA ALA A 132 8.49 -3.82 -4.08
C ALA A 132 8.39 -5.32 -4.39
N ARG A 133 8.53 -6.18 -3.36
CA ARG A 133 8.38 -7.63 -3.50
C ARG A 133 6.93 -8.03 -3.81
N ASP A 134 5.96 -7.38 -3.18
CA ASP A 134 4.54 -7.63 -3.46
C ASP A 134 4.19 -7.25 -4.89
N ILE A 135 4.64 -6.08 -5.35
CA ILE A 135 4.44 -5.60 -6.72
C ILE A 135 5.07 -6.58 -7.72
N ALA A 136 6.34 -6.95 -7.49
CA ALA A 136 7.07 -7.88 -8.35
C ALA A 136 6.38 -9.25 -8.42
N SER A 137 5.96 -9.80 -7.28
CA SER A 137 5.25 -11.08 -7.24
C SER A 137 3.87 -11.03 -7.90
N TYR A 138 3.16 -9.91 -7.80
CA TYR A 138 1.82 -9.77 -8.37
C TYR A 138 1.85 -9.57 -9.89
N LEU A 139 2.87 -8.86 -10.41
CA LEU A 139 3.02 -8.56 -11.82
C LEU A 139 3.90 -9.56 -12.58
N ASP A 140 4.40 -10.60 -11.92
CA ASP A 140 5.38 -11.56 -12.47
C ASP A 140 6.65 -10.86 -13.02
N LEU A 141 7.20 -9.94 -12.23
CA LEU A 141 8.40 -9.17 -12.55
C LEU A 141 9.54 -9.48 -11.58
N SER A 142 10.78 -9.16 -11.97
CA SER A 142 11.91 -9.28 -11.07
C SER A 142 11.89 -8.20 -9.98
N VAL A 143 12.17 -8.60 -8.74
CA VAL A 143 12.19 -7.68 -7.58
C VAL A 143 13.22 -6.56 -7.77
N GLY A 144 14.37 -6.87 -8.36
CA GLY A 144 15.42 -5.89 -8.68
C GLY A 144 14.92 -4.81 -9.63
N PHE A 145 14.32 -5.21 -10.76
CA PHE A 145 13.75 -4.28 -11.74
C PHE A 145 12.70 -3.37 -11.11
N VAL A 146 11.76 -3.94 -10.34
CA VAL A 146 10.71 -3.15 -9.68
C VAL A 146 11.32 -2.17 -8.66
N SER A 147 12.25 -2.62 -7.82
CA SER A 147 12.88 -1.76 -6.81
C SER A 147 13.67 -0.60 -7.43
N GLU A 148 14.45 -0.86 -8.47
CA GLU A 148 15.20 0.17 -9.19
C GLU A 148 14.25 1.17 -9.87
N THR A 149 13.26 0.65 -10.60
CA THR A 149 12.30 1.49 -11.34
C THR A 149 11.45 2.34 -10.40
N LEU A 150 11.01 1.80 -9.25
CA LEU A 150 10.33 2.58 -8.21
C LEU A 150 11.21 3.71 -7.67
N THR A 151 12.52 3.47 -7.52
CA THR A 151 13.46 4.51 -7.09
C THR A 151 13.57 5.61 -8.15
N CYS A 152 13.70 5.26 -9.44
CA CYS A 152 13.70 6.25 -10.52
C CYS A 152 12.39 7.05 -10.59
N LEU A 153 11.23 6.40 -10.43
CA LEU A 153 9.93 7.07 -10.39
C LEU A 153 9.81 8.01 -9.18
N HIS A 154 10.36 7.62 -8.04
CA HIS A 154 10.42 8.44 -6.84
C HIS A 154 11.25 9.69 -7.06
N ASP A 155 12.46 9.55 -7.60
CA ASP A 155 13.37 10.67 -7.84
C ASP A 155 12.80 11.64 -8.88
N LYS A 156 11.97 11.13 -9.81
CA LYS A 156 11.21 11.95 -10.76
C LYS A 156 9.95 12.58 -10.17
N GLY A 157 9.60 12.33 -8.91
CA GLY A 157 8.41 12.87 -8.24
C GLY A 157 7.08 12.29 -8.73
N ILE A 158 7.13 11.11 -9.35
CA ILE A 158 5.94 10.41 -9.85
C ILE A 158 5.28 9.62 -8.72
N ILE A 159 6.10 9.05 -7.84
CA ILE A 159 5.65 8.38 -6.63
C ILE A 159 6.37 8.98 -5.41
N GLY A 160 5.74 8.87 -4.24
CA GLY A 160 6.33 9.15 -2.94
C GLY A 160 6.73 7.84 -2.27
N LYS A 161 7.89 7.80 -1.61
CA LYS A 161 8.38 6.67 -0.82
C LYS A 161 8.50 7.10 0.63
N PHE A 162 7.59 6.63 1.48
CA PHE A 162 7.56 7.04 2.88
C PHE A 162 8.03 5.92 3.81
N SER A 163 8.94 6.24 4.71
CA SER A 163 9.33 5.33 5.79
C SER A 163 8.18 5.19 6.80
N ALA A 164 7.82 3.95 7.13
CA ALA A 164 6.82 3.65 8.16
C ALA A 164 7.41 3.59 9.59
N GLY A 165 8.69 3.96 9.75
CA GLY A 165 9.46 3.87 10.99
C GLY A 165 10.58 2.83 10.92
N LYS A 166 11.43 2.75 11.96
CA LYS A 166 12.57 1.82 12.01
C LYS A 166 12.09 0.37 11.83
N GLY A 167 12.67 -0.34 10.86
CA GLY A 167 12.41 -1.75 10.59
C GLY A 167 11.08 -2.07 9.88
N ARG A 168 10.30 -1.06 9.47
CA ARG A 168 9.06 -1.27 8.72
C ARG A 168 9.26 -1.00 7.23
N PRO A 169 8.59 -1.76 6.34
CA PRO A 169 8.71 -1.53 4.91
C PRO A 169 8.19 -0.14 4.55
N HIS A 170 8.79 0.43 3.50
CA HIS A 170 8.33 1.70 2.94
C HIS A 170 6.93 1.56 2.36
N LYS A 171 6.17 2.66 2.45
CA LYS A 171 4.88 2.81 1.77
C LYS A 171 5.07 3.64 0.52
N TYR A 172 4.57 3.13 -0.59
CA TYR A 172 4.58 3.85 -1.86
C TYR A 172 3.25 4.57 -2.07
N HIS A 173 3.31 5.78 -2.59
CA HIS A 173 2.13 6.59 -2.90
C HIS A 173 2.27 7.12 -4.32
N LEU A 174 1.19 7.12 -5.10
CA LEU A 174 1.17 7.75 -6.41
C LEU A 174 0.90 9.25 -6.28
N ASN A 175 1.60 10.08 -7.06
CA ASN A 175 1.35 11.51 -7.06
C ASN A 175 -0.10 11.80 -7.52
N CYS A 176 -0.92 12.36 -6.62
CA CYS A 176 -2.33 12.68 -6.88
C CYS A 176 -2.56 13.70 -8.02
N ASN A 177 -1.52 14.46 -8.39
CA ASN A 177 -1.55 15.33 -9.56
C ASN A 177 -1.44 14.54 -10.88
N LEU A 178 -1.13 13.24 -10.86
CA LEU A 178 -1.07 12.39 -12.04
C LEU A 178 -2.32 11.55 -12.18
N ALA A 179 -2.62 10.77 -11.16
CA ALA A 179 -3.81 9.95 -11.12
C ALA A 179 -4.32 9.78 -9.69
N PHE A 180 -5.64 9.63 -9.56
CA PHE A 180 -6.30 9.39 -8.29
C PHE A 180 -7.54 8.54 -8.50
N TYR A 181 -7.77 7.57 -7.63
CA TYR A 181 -8.97 6.76 -7.65
C TYR A 181 -10.07 7.48 -6.85
N GLY A 182 -11.23 7.70 -7.48
CA GLY A 182 -12.40 8.26 -6.80
C GLY A 182 -12.50 9.79 -6.81
N LYS A 183 -13.39 10.32 -5.94
CA LYS A 183 -13.75 11.75 -5.87
C LYS A 183 -13.20 12.46 -4.63
N ASN A 184 -12.98 11.70 -3.56
CA ASN A 184 -12.66 12.21 -2.23
C ASN A 184 -11.39 11.53 -1.72
N MET A 185 -10.58 12.28 -0.99
CA MET A 185 -9.37 11.79 -0.35
C MET A 185 -9.52 11.82 1.17
N ASN A 186 -9.04 10.79 1.84
CA ASN A 186 -9.17 10.66 3.30
C ASN A 186 -8.14 11.50 4.06
N ASP A 187 -6.93 11.68 3.52
CA ASP A 187 -5.83 12.36 4.20
C ASP A 187 -5.20 13.44 3.30
N MET A 188 -5.22 14.69 3.75
CA MET A 188 -4.59 15.80 3.02
C MET A 188 -3.08 15.78 3.08
N ARG A 189 -2.48 15.12 4.07
CA ARG A 189 -1.02 15.05 4.20
C ARG A 189 -0.39 14.38 3.00
N ASP A 190 -1.10 13.42 2.40
CA ASP A 190 -0.71 12.79 1.14
C ASP A 190 -0.58 13.84 0.02
N TYR A 191 -1.59 14.70 -0.13
CA TYR A 191 -1.60 15.77 -1.13
C TYR A 191 -0.54 16.85 -0.85
N GLU A 192 -0.46 17.33 0.38
CA GLU A 192 0.47 18.40 0.77
C GLU A 192 1.92 18.00 0.48
N ARG A 193 2.30 16.77 0.81
CA ARG A 193 3.66 16.25 0.55
C ARG A 193 4.04 16.28 -0.92
N PHE A 194 3.11 15.93 -1.82
CA PHE A 194 3.37 15.98 -3.25
C PHE A 194 3.45 17.40 -3.82
N ASN A 195 3.00 18.42 -3.09
CA ASN A 195 3.13 19.81 -3.51
C ASN A 195 4.33 20.52 -2.88
N THR A 196 4.82 20.06 -1.72
CA THR A 196 5.96 20.68 -1.03
C THR A 196 7.30 20.04 -1.42
N ASP A 197 7.39 18.70 -1.41
CA ASP A 197 8.69 17.99 -1.47
C ASP A 197 8.83 17.11 -2.73
N CYS A 198 8.22 17.52 -3.84
CA CYS A 198 8.15 16.70 -5.05
C CYS A 198 8.92 17.31 -6.22
N ALA A 199 9.82 16.53 -6.82
CA ALA A 199 10.57 16.94 -8.02
C ALA A 199 9.69 17.12 -9.26
N PHE A 200 8.46 16.57 -9.27
CA PHE A 200 7.53 16.75 -10.38
C PHE A 200 6.74 18.05 -10.21
N SER A 201 6.95 19.00 -11.12
CA SER A 201 6.13 20.20 -11.24
C SER A 201 4.95 19.92 -12.18
N PRO A 202 3.71 19.75 -11.68
CA PRO A 202 2.56 19.51 -12.53
C PRO A 202 2.19 20.75 -13.37
N SER A 203 1.65 20.54 -14.57
CA SER A 203 1.07 21.60 -15.40
C SER A 203 -0.20 22.17 -14.76
N ILE A 204 -0.99 21.29 -14.13
CA ILE A 204 -2.21 21.61 -13.41
C ILE A 204 -2.09 21.03 -12.02
N VAL A 205 -2.17 21.90 -11.01
CA VAL A 205 -2.25 21.49 -9.61
C VAL A 205 -3.70 21.15 -9.29
N VAL A 206 -3.95 19.91 -8.89
CA VAL A 206 -5.26 19.46 -8.44
C VAL A 206 -5.55 20.12 -7.10
N GLN A 207 -6.76 20.64 -6.87
CA GLN A 207 -7.08 21.27 -5.57
C GLN A 207 -8.15 20.48 -4.84
N TYR A 208 -8.00 20.36 -3.52
CA TYR A 208 -8.95 19.71 -2.63
C TYR A 208 -9.47 20.70 -1.58
N LYS A 209 -10.76 20.61 -1.25
CA LYS A 209 -11.42 21.36 -0.17
C LYS A 209 -11.82 20.39 0.93
N LYS A 210 -11.70 20.83 2.19
CA LYS A 210 -12.21 20.10 3.34
C LYS A 210 -13.75 20.13 3.35
N GLU A 211 -14.36 18.96 3.48
CA GLU A 211 -15.79 18.74 3.70
C GLU A 211 -15.98 17.83 4.93
N GLU A 212 -17.22 17.68 5.42
CA GLU A 212 -17.53 16.86 6.62
C GLU A 212 -17.21 15.37 6.43
N SER A 213 -17.26 14.85 5.20
CA SER A 213 -17.01 13.44 4.86
C SER A 213 -15.57 13.13 4.41
N GLY A 214 -14.68 14.13 4.44
CA GLY A 214 -13.31 14.03 3.92
C GLY A 214 -12.94 15.22 3.06
N PHE A 215 -12.00 15.05 2.13
CA PHE A 215 -11.57 16.15 1.25
C PHE A 215 -12.06 15.92 -0.17
N ARG A 216 -12.87 16.85 -0.68
CA ARG A 216 -13.44 16.78 -2.03
C ARG A 216 -12.61 17.60 -2.99
N GLN A 217 -12.35 17.03 -4.17
CA GLN A 217 -11.69 17.77 -5.24
C GLN A 217 -12.55 18.98 -5.68
N ILE A 218 -11.94 20.17 -5.73
CA ILE A 218 -12.55 21.35 -6.33
C ILE A 218 -12.39 21.24 -7.84
N ARG A 219 -13.50 21.12 -8.59
CA ARG A 219 -13.49 21.43 -10.03
C ARG A 219 -13.32 22.94 -10.15
N ARG A 220 -12.09 23.42 -10.30
CA ARG A 220 -11.86 24.68 -10.99
C ARG A 220 -11.76 24.33 -12.46
N ASP A 221 -12.74 24.76 -13.24
CA ASP A 221 -12.65 24.65 -14.69
C ASP A 221 -11.38 25.37 -15.14
N ILE A 222 -10.41 24.59 -15.60
CA ILE A 222 -9.07 25.06 -16.00
C ILE A 222 -9.16 26.01 -17.21
N THR A 223 -10.30 26.03 -17.88
CA THR A 223 -10.58 26.84 -19.06
C THR A 223 -10.42 28.35 -18.82
N THR A 224 -10.60 28.85 -17.60
CA THR A 224 -10.68 30.31 -17.37
C THR A 224 -9.31 30.99 -17.28
N ASN A 225 -8.24 30.28 -16.88
CA ASN A 225 -6.92 30.92 -16.70
C ASN A 225 -6.02 30.86 -17.94
N MET A 226 -6.33 30.04 -18.96
CA MET A 226 -5.61 30.09 -20.23
C MET A 226 -6.05 31.25 -21.14
N LEU A 227 -7.23 31.83 -20.92
CA LEU A 227 -7.72 32.97 -21.71
C LEU A 227 -7.26 34.34 -21.20
N LEU A 228 -6.73 34.43 -19.97
CA LEU A 228 -6.34 35.71 -19.36
C LEU A 228 -4.84 36.04 -19.43
N LYS A 229 -4.01 35.15 -20.01
CA LYS A 229 -2.56 35.39 -20.23
C LYS A 229 -2.17 35.73 -21.68
N LYS A 230 -3.16 36.01 -22.54
CA LYS A 230 -2.95 36.63 -23.86
C LYS A 230 -3.62 38.01 -23.88
N ARG A 231 -3.07 38.97 -23.16
CA ARG A 231 -3.18 40.40 -23.45
C ARG A 231 -1.86 41.06 -23.08
#